data_AF-A0A7C6T5F2-F1
#
_entry.id   AF-A0A7C6T5F2-F1
#
_cell.length_a   1.000
_cell.length_b   1.000
_cell.length_c   1.000
_cell.angle_alpha   90.00
_cell.angle_beta   90.00
_cell.angle_gamma   90.00
#
_symmetry.space_group_name_H-M   'P 1'
#
loop_
_entity.id
_entity.type
_entity.pdbx_description
1 polymer ?
#
loop_
_entity_poly.entity_id
_entity_poly.type
_entity_poly.pdbx_seq_one_letter_code
_entity_poly.pdbx_strand_id
1 'polypeptide(L)'
;MSQFELQDELNHPRTDTPEFTQMVERGLSRRRFLGASAALGAAAFFTMAPVSRSLAAALAPSGSPLLGFKAVPASTADTVIVPEGYQVERLISWGDPLFADVAEFSNQLSQNTAANQKRQFGDNNDGMSLFPVDEQTAILAVNNEYTNYELMFEHQGKSMTAADVQYAQAAHGVSVITLTKQAQGWRFDKNGRFNRRIDANTPMRISGPARGHTLLQTKADPKGEIALGTFNNCANGMTPWGTYLTCEENFNGYFGSDAEVSQSANFSRYGIGAADAGYSWYRFDQRFDLAKEPNEPHRFGWVVEIDPKNPEAMPVKRTALGRFKH
;
A
#
# COMPACT_ATOMS: atom_id res chain seq x y z
N MET A 1 7.83 0.40 11.51
CA MET A 1 6.81 -0.66 11.55
C MET A 1 5.77 -0.19 12.53
N SER A 2 4.55 0.03 12.06
CA SER A 2 3.49 0.56 12.92
C SER A 2 3.09 -0.47 13.98
N GLN A 3 2.44 -0.04 15.05
CA GLN A 3 1.90 -0.97 16.05
C GLN A 3 0.90 -1.96 15.44
N PHE A 4 0.24 -1.57 14.34
CA PHE A 4 -0.77 -2.38 13.64
C PHE A 4 -0.12 -3.51 12.83
N GLU A 5 0.98 -3.25 12.13
CA GLU A 5 1.74 -4.28 11.40
C GLU A 5 2.29 -5.34 12.37
N LEU A 6 2.79 -4.92 13.53
CA LEU A 6 3.27 -5.85 14.57
C LEU A 6 2.17 -6.77 15.10
N GLN A 7 0.95 -6.26 15.24
CA GLN A 7 -0.20 -7.05 15.67
C GLN A 7 -0.56 -8.13 14.63
N ASP A 8 -0.44 -7.84 13.33
CA ASP A 8 -0.72 -8.82 12.28
C ASP A 8 0.32 -9.94 12.25
N GLU A 9 1.60 -9.64 12.45
CA GLU A 9 2.66 -10.65 12.56
C GLU A 9 2.42 -11.64 13.72
N LEU A 10 1.80 -11.19 14.82
CA LEU A 10 1.43 -12.06 15.95
C LEU A 10 0.29 -13.03 15.62
N ASN A 11 -0.62 -12.65 14.72
CA ASN A 11 -1.73 -13.51 14.29
C ASN A 11 -1.29 -14.61 13.31
N HIS A 12 -0.19 -14.38 12.59
CA HIS A 12 0.41 -15.32 11.65
C HIS A 12 1.94 -15.40 11.84
N PRO A 13 2.43 -16.07 12.91
CA PRO A 13 3.85 -16.17 13.17
C PRO A 13 4.55 -16.83 11.97
N ARG A 14 5.43 -16.07 11.31
CA ARG A 14 6.25 -16.58 10.20
C ARG A 14 7.17 -17.69 10.73
N THR A 15 7.43 -18.71 9.91
CA THR A 15 8.45 -19.72 10.22
C THR A 15 9.82 -19.06 10.40
N ASP A 16 10.68 -19.58 11.28
CA ASP A 16 12.00 -19.02 11.64
C ASP A 16 12.90 -18.64 10.43
N THR A 17 12.63 -19.19 9.24
CA THR A 17 13.30 -18.78 8.00
C THR A 17 12.28 -18.35 6.94
N PRO A 18 12.24 -17.06 6.56
CA PRO A 18 11.37 -16.56 5.51
C PRO A 18 11.57 -17.31 4.19
N GLU A 19 10.50 -17.53 3.42
CA GLU A 19 10.56 -18.24 2.13
C GLU A 19 11.49 -17.54 1.13
N PHE A 20 11.57 -16.21 1.17
CA PHE A 20 12.52 -15.44 0.36
C PHE A 20 13.97 -15.81 0.68
N THR A 21 14.32 -15.95 1.95
CA THR A 21 15.65 -16.41 2.39
C THR A 21 15.93 -17.80 1.85
N GLN A 22 14.96 -18.72 1.96
CA GLN A 22 15.10 -20.08 1.40
C GLN A 22 15.28 -20.05 -0.13
N MET A 23 14.60 -19.15 -0.84
CA MET A 23 14.74 -18.97 -2.29
C MET A 23 16.12 -18.43 -2.67
N VAL A 24 16.61 -17.42 -1.95
CA VAL A 24 17.95 -16.84 -2.15
C VAL A 24 19.03 -17.88 -1.87
N GLU A 25 18.92 -18.64 -0.79
CA GLU A 25 19.84 -19.73 -0.45
C GLU A 25 19.84 -20.84 -1.52
N ARG A 26 18.67 -21.20 -2.08
CA ARG A 26 18.57 -22.12 -3.23
C ARG A 26 19.23 -21.54 -4.48
N GLY A 27 19.13 -20.24 -4.73
CA GLY A 27 19.81 -19.55 -5.84
C GLY A 27 21.34 -19.52 -5.68
N LEU A 28 21.82 -19.21 -4.46
CA LEU A 28 23.24 -19.19 -4.12
C LEU A 28 23.86 -20.59 -4.15
N SER A 29 23.16 -21.61 -3.66
CA SER A 29 23.62 -23.01 -3.71
C SER A 29 23.71 -23.54 -5.14
N ARG A 30 22.74 -23.22 -6.02
CA ARG A 30 22.83 -23.53 -7.46
C ARG A 30 24.04 -22.87 -8.13
N ARG A 31 24.32 -21.59 -7.84
CA ARG A 31 25.50 -20.89 -8.38
C ARG A 31 26.81 -21.47 -7.85
N ARG A 32 26.87 -21.84 -6.57
CA ARG A 32 28.02 -22.55 -5.98
C ARG A 32 28.22 -23.92 -6.62
N PHE A 33 27.14 -24.68 -6.86
CA PHE A 33 27.21 -25.98 -7.52
C PHE A 33 27.67 -25.89 -8.98
N LEU A 34 27.12 -24.95 -9.76
CA LEU A 34 27.55 -24.72 -11.14
C LEU A 34 28.99 -24.19 -11.23
N GLY A 35 29.39 -23.30 -10.32
CA GLY A 35 30.77 -22.84 -10.20
C GLY A 35 31.75 -23.95 -9.82
N ALA A 36 31.37 -24.84 -8.89
CA ALA A 36 32.17 -26.00 -8.50
C ALA A 36 32.26 -27.04 -9.63
N SER A 37 31.20 -27.23 -10.41
CA SER A 37 31.17 -28.11 -11.58
C SER A 37 32.08 -27.61 -12.70
N ALA A 38 32.10 -26.29 -12.95
CA ALA A 38 33.02 -25.66 -13.89
C ALA A 38 34.49 -25.72 -13.41
N ALA A 39 34.73 -25.63 -12.10
CA ALA A 39 36.07 -25.79 -11.53
C ALA A 39 36.61 -27.23 -11.66
N LEU A 40 35.75 -28.25 -11.53
CA LEU A 40 36.14 -29.65 -11.72
C LEU A 40 36.38 -30.01 -13.20
N GLY A 41 35.69 -29.37 -14.15
CA GLY A 41 35.97 -29.52 -15.58
C GLY A 41 37.23 -28.79 -16.07
N ALA A 42 37.63 -27.70 -15.40
CA ALA A 42 38.81 -26.90 -15.77
C ALA A 42 40.13 -27.39 -15.12
N ALA A 43 40.06 -28.21 -14.06
CA ALA A 43 41.23 -28.74 -13.36
C ALA A 43 42.05 -29.76 -14.18
N ALA A 44 41.52 -30.22 -15.33
CA ALA A 44 42.19 -31.21 -16.18
C ALA A 44 42.99 -30.63 -17.36
N PHE A 45 43.00 -29.29 -17.61
CA PHE A 45 43.61 -28.79 -18.84
C PHE A 45 44.71 -27.72 -18.77
N PHE A 46 44.93 -26.94 -17.70
CA PHE A 46 46.16 -26.11 -17.65
C PHE A 46 46.67 -25.84 -16.23
N THR A 47 47.86 -26.37 -15.99
CA THR A 47 48.80 -25.92 -14.96
C THR A 47 49.30 -24.51 -15.31
N MET A 48 49.49 -23.69 -14.27
CA MET A 48 49.92 -22.28 -14.24
C MET A 48 48.81 -21.20 -14.25
N ALA A 49 48.86 -20.38 -13.20
CA ALA A 49 48.10 -19.14 -12.91
C ALA A 49 46.64 -19.20 -12.37
N PRO A 50 46.27 -20.05 -11.37
CA PRO A 50 44.94 -19.97 -10.74
C PRO A 50 44.73 -18.76 -9.81
N VAL A 51 45.81 -18.17 -9.27
CA VAL A 51 45.71 -17.11 -8.25
C VAL A 51 45.46 -15.73 -8.86
N SER A 52 45.86 -15.50 -10.11
CA SER A 52 45.64 -14.22 -10.80
C SER A 52 44.24 -14.10 -11.41
N ARG A 53 43.60 -15.21 -11.82
CA ARG A 53 42.23 -15.18 -12.39
C ARG A 53 41.12 -15.04 -11.35
N SER A 54 41.29 -15.60 -10.15
CA SER A 54 40.34 -15.42 -9.04
C SER A 54 40.39 -14.00 -8.48
N LEU A 55 41.58 -13.41 -8.38
CA LEU A 55 41.75 -11.99 -8.04
C LEU A 55 41.25 -11.07 -9.18
N ALA A 56 41.46 -11.44 -10.45
CA ALA A 56 40.92 -10.70 -11.59
C ALA A 56 39.40 -10.81 -11.74
N ALA A 57 38.74 -11.86 -11.25
CA ALA A 57 37.27 -11.95 -11.22
C ALA A 57 36.65 -11.13 -10.07
N ALA A 58 37.40 -10.96 -8.97
CA ALA A 58 37.04 -10.05 -7.87
C ALA A 58 37.37 -8.56 -8.17
N LEU A 59 38.33 -8.32 -9.07
CA LEU A 59 38.78 -6.99 -9.50
C LEU A 59 38.27 -6.59 -10.89
N ALA A 60 37.67 -7.51 -11.65
CA ALA A 60 37.02 -7.17 -12.91
C ALA A 60 35.89 -6.20 -12.58
N PRO A 61 35.80 -5.04 -13.25
CA PRO A 61 34.58 -4.25 -13.21
C PRO A 61 33.50 -5.13 -13.83
N SER A 62 32.82 -5.91 -13.00
CA SER A 62 31.57 -6.57 -13.34
C SER A 62 30.47 -5.51 -13.31
N GLY A 63 30.72 -4.39 -14.00
CA GLY A 63 29.70 -3.42 -14.30
C GLY A 63 28.74 -4.09 -15.26
N SER A 64 27.60 -4.53 -14.74
CA SER A 64 26.46 -4.83 -15.60
C SER A 64 26.28 -3.62 -16.53
N PRO A 65 26.07 -3.82 -17.84
CA PRO A 65 25.81 -2.71 -18.75
C PRO A 65 24.53 -1.93 -18.38
N LEU A 66 23.70 -2.48 -17.48
CA LEU A 66 22.52 -1.84 -16.93
C LEU A 66 22.80 -0.99 -15.68
N LEU A 67 23.93 -1.19 -14.99
CA LEU A 67 24.24 -0.54 -13.71
C LEU A 67 25.26 0.59 -13.91
N GLY A 68 24.75 1.78 -14.25
CA GLY A 68 25.54 2.98 -14.53
C GLY A 68 25.90 3.85 -13.31
N PHE A 69 25.73 3.36 -12.08
CA PHE A 69 25.99 4.11 -10.85
C PHE A 69 26.88 3.32 -9.89
N LYS A 70 27.62 4.04 -9.04
CA LYS A 70 28.38 3.43 -7.94
C LYS A 70 27.44 3.08 -6.79
N ALA A 71 27.51 1.84 -6.30
CA ALA A 71 26.72 1.39 -5.17
C ALA A 71 26.94 2.29 -3.93
N VAL A 72 25.87 2.59 -3.21
CA VAL A 72 25.85 3.42 -2.01
C VAL A 72 26.01 2.50 -0.77
N PRO A 73 26.80 2.90 0.25
CA PRO A 73 26.93 2.11 1.48
C PRO A 73 25.62 2.10 2.29
N ALA A 74 25.42 1.05 3.08
CA ALA A 74 24.35 1.05 4.08
C ALA A 74 24.53 2.19 5.08
N SER A 75 23.42 2.75 5.56
CA SER A 75 23.39 3.88 6.48
C SER A 75 22.19 3.77 7.43
N THR A 76 22.32 4.38 8.61
CA THR A 76 21.24 4.55 9.59
C THR A 76 20.85 6.01 9.76
N ALA A 77 21.33 6.90 8.89
CA ALA A 77 20.99 8.31 8.93
C ALA A 77 19.53 8.52 8.48
N ASP A 78 18.84 9.47 9.12
CA ASP A 78 17.47 9.86 8.76
C ASP A 78 17.46 10.82 7.55
N THR A 79 17.99 10.33 6.43
CA THR A 79 18.06 11.05 5.15
C THR A 79 18.15 10.06 4.00
N VAL A 80 17.72 10.49 2.81
CA VAL A 80 17.81 9.68 1.59
C VAL A 80 19.19 9.87 0.96
N ILE A 81 20.01 8.82 0.99
CA ILE A 81 21.34 8.81 0.36
C ILE A 81 21.23 8.20 -1.04
N VAL A 82 21.57 9.00 -2.05
CA VAL A 82 21.56 8.59 -3.47
C VAL A 82 22.97 8.51 -4.06
N PRO A 83 23.18 7.80 -5.18
CA PRO A 83 24.48 7.76 -5.84
C PRO A 83 24.99 9.13 -6.28
N GLU A 84 26.30 9.24 -6.52
CA GLU A 84 26.89 10.45 -7.10
C GLU A 84 26.21 10.84 -8.41
N GLY A 85 25.88 12.13 -8.57
CA GLY A 85 25.18 12.67 -9.74
C GLY A 85 23.65 12.55 -9.69
N TYR A 86 23.08 11.93 -8.66
CA TYR A 86 21.63 11.86 -8.45
C TYR A 86 21.16 12.91 -7.42
N GLN A 87 19.89 13.28 -7.52
CA GLN A 87 19.20 14.14 -6.56
C GLN A 87 17.86 13.53 -6.14
N VAL A 88 17.42 13.86 -4.94
CA VAL A 88 16.09 13.50 -4.42
C VAL A 88 15.36 14.78 -4.05
N GLU A 89 14.10 14.85 -4.45
CA GLU A 89 13.22 15.96 -4.12
C GLU A 89 11.86 15.40 -3.68
N ARG A 90 11.23 16.09 -2.72
CA ARG A 90 9.89 15.77 -2.26
C ARG A 90 8.88 16.17 -3.33
N LEU A 91 8.11 15.20 -3.83
CA LEU A 91 7.03 15.45 -4.79
C LEU A 91 5.76 15.95 -4.10
N ILE A 92 5.30 15.19 -3.09
CA ILE A 92 4.11 15.44 -2.27
C ILE A 92 4.26 14.65 -0.96
N SER A 93 3.50 15.01 0.08
CA SER A 93 3.52 14.35 1.38
C SER A 93 2.12 14.27 1.98
N TRP A 94 1.93 13.37 2.97
CA TRP A 94 0.69 13.30 3.74
C TRP A 94 0.26 14.69 4.23
N GLY A 95 -1.03 15.00 4.07
CA GLY A 95 -1.60 16.26 4.50
C GLY A 95 -1.45 17.40 3.49
N ASP A 96 -0.65 17.26 2.44
CA ASP A 96 -0.58 18.27 1.38
C ASP A 96 -1.96 18.44 0.72
N PRO A 97 -2.50 19.67 0.64
CA PRO A 97 -3.82 19.91 0.04
C PRO A 97 -3.81 19.64 -1.47
N LEU A 98 -4.75 18.82 -1.93
CA LEU A 98 -4.88 18.50 -3.35
C LEU A 98 -5.59 19.58 -4.16
N PHE A 99 -6.20 20.55 -3.48
CA PHE A 99 -6.98 21.64 -4.07
C PHE A 99 -6.64 22.97 -3.38
N ALA A 100 -6.71 24.07 -4.14
CA ALA A 100 -6.26 25.38 -3.68
C ALA A 100 -7.07 25.98 -2.50
N ASP A 101 -8.31 25.56 -2.32
CA ASP A 101 -9.23 26.01 -1.27
C ASP A 101 -9.18 25.14 0.01
N VAL A 102 -8.27 24.17 0.07
CA VAL A 102 -8.07 23.30 1.24
C VAL A 102 -6.95 23.87 2.09
N ALA A 103 -7.14 23.89 3.41
CA ALA A 103 -6.11 24.35 4.33
C ALA A 103 -4.84 23.48 4.24
N GLU A 104 -3.68 24.11 4.41
CA GLU A 104 -2.41 23.41 4.55
C GLU A 104 -2.39 22.57 5.84
N PHE A 105 -1.59 21.51 5.85
CA PHE A 105 -1.40 20.67 7.04
C PHE A 105 -0.87 21.51 8.21
N SER A 106 -1.44 21.33 9.40
CA SER A 106 -1.04 22.03 10.60
C SER A 106 -0.23 21.14 11.54
N ASN A 107 0.89 21.66 12.06
CA ASN A 107 1.62 21.02 13.15
C ASN A 107 0.87 21.10 14.49
N GLN A 108 -0.19 21.92 14.57
CA GLN A 108 -1.16 21.86 15.67
C GLN A 108 -2.18 20.79 15.30
N LEU A 109 -1.95 19.55 15.74
CA LEU A 109 -2.66 18.36 15.25
C LEU A 109 -4.19 18.48 15.35
N SER A 110 -4.70 19.13 16.41
CA SER A 110 -6.12 19.41 16.62
C SER A 110 -6.79 20.33 15.57
N GLN A 111 -6.01 21.01 14.72
CA GLN A 111 -6.53 21.82 13.62
C GLN A 111 -6.74 21.03 12.32
N ASN A 112 -6.18 19.82 12.23
CA ASN A 112 -6.40 18.97 11.06
C ASN A 112 -7.77 18.29 11.20
N THR A 113 -8.58 18.35 10.14
CA THR A 113 -9.97 17.88 10.18
C THR A 113 -10.23 16.82 9.13
N ALA A 114 -11.19 15.94 9.38
CA ALA A 114 -11.65 14.96 8.38
C ALA A 114 -12.09 15.61 7.07
N ALA A 115 -12.72 16.80 7.13
CA ALA A 115 -13.15 17.54 5.95
C ALA A 115 -11.97 17.96 5.06
N ASN A 116 -10.87 18.42 5.66
CA ASN A 116 -9.64 18.74 4.93
C ASN A 116 -8.95 17.46 4.44
N GLN A 117 -8.85 16.43 5.28
CA GLN A 117 -8.17 15.19 4.92
C GLN A 117 -8.79 14.50 3.71
N LYS A 118 -10.12 14.52 3.57
CA LYS A 118 -10.83 14.05 2.37
C LYS A 118 -10.40 14.73 1.07
N ARG A 119 -9.62 15.80 1.17
CA ARG A 119 -9.16 16.65 0.06
C ARG A 119 -7.64 16.94 0.13
N GLN A 120 -6.92 16.29 1.05
CA GLN A 120 -5.46 16.32 1.16
C GLN A 120 -4.90 14.96 0.74
N PHE A 121 -3.61 14.86 0.42
CA PHE A 121 -2.95 13.58 0.19
C PHE A 121 -3.02 12.70 1.45
N GLY A 122 -3.28 11.39 1.28
CA GLY A 122 -3.44 10.45 2.39
C GLY A 122 -2.13 10.10 3.10
N ASP A 123 -2.23 9.36 4.20
CA ASP A 123 -1.09 8.93 5.02
C ASP A 123 -0.43 7.66 4.43
N ASN A 124 0.77 7.30 4.90
CA ASN A 124 1.55 6.10 4.54
C ASN A 124 1.38 5.70 3.07
N ASN A 125 1.91 6.55 2.19
CA ASN A 125 1.84 6.27 0.76
C ASN A 125 2.58 4.97 0.40
N ASP A 126 1.95 4.16 -0.44
CA ASP A 126 2.49 2.86 -0.82
C ASP A 126 2.46 2.67 -2.35
N GLY A 127 1.85 1.60 -2.86
CA GLY A 127 1.84 1.25 -4.28
C GLY A 127 1.39 2.40 -5.17
N MET A 128 2.05 2.60 -6.30
CA MET A 128 1.74 3.71 -7.21
C MET A 128 1.99 3.39 -8.69
N SER A 129 1.26 4.07 -9.57
CA SER A 129 1.45 4.00 -11.02
C SER A 129 1.30 5.37 -11.68
N LEU A 130 2.17 5.62 -12.65
CA LEU A 130 2.17 6.82 -13.46
C LEU A 130 1.49 6.56 -14.81
N PHE A 131 0.51 7.40 -15.15
CA PHE A 131 -0.26 7.37 -16.38
C PHE A 131 0.05 8.62 -17.20
N PRO A 132 0.83 8.52 -18.29
CA PRO A 132 1.05 9.65 -19.18
C PRO A 132 -0.28 10.13 -19.79
N VAL A 133 -0.49 11.44 -19.82
CA VAL A 133 -1.62 12.08 -20.52
C VAL A 133 -1.12 12.67 -21.82
N ASP A 134 -0.03 13.45 -21.76
CA ASP A 134 0.69 14.02 -22.89
C ASP A 134 2.18 14.25 -22.52
N GLU A 135 2.94 14.99 -23.33
CA GLU A 135 4.37 15.24 -23.09
C GLU A 135 4.68 16.05 -21.83
N GLN A 136 3.71 16.84 -21.35
CA GLN A 136 3.86 17.77 -20.22
C GLN A 136 3.01 17.37 -19.02
N THR A 137 2.05 16.46 -19.17
CA THR A 137 1.08 16.09 -18.15
C THR A 137 1.08 14.59 -17.91
N ALA A 138 1.10 14.20 -16.63
CA ALA A 138 0.91 12.82 -16.19
C ALA A 138 -0.04 12.78 -14.99
N ILE A 139 -0.59 11.60 -14.72
CA ILE A 139 -1.38 11.33 -13.52
C ILE A 139 -0.60 10.31 -12.70
N LEU A 140 -0.49 10.52 -11.39
CA LEU A 140 0.03 9.53 -10.46
C LEU A 140 -1.11 9.09 -9.55
N ALA A 141 -1.45 7.80 -9.59
CA ALA A 141 -2.34 7.18 -8.61
C ALA A 141 -1.49 6.49 -7.55
N VAL A 142 -1.73 6.82 -6.29
CA VAL A 142 -0.91 6.40 -5.14
C VAL A 142 -1.84 5.88 -4.05
N ASN A 143 -1.55 4.69 -3.54
CA ASN A 143 -2.23 4.15 -2.39
C ASN A 143 -1.85 4.90 -1.11
N ASN A 144 -2.77 4.88 -0.15
CA ASN A 144 -2.58 5.35 1.21
C ASN A 144 -3.03 4.24 2.16
N GLU A 145 -2.07 3.49 2.69
CA GLU A 145 -2.33 2.16 3.23
C GLU A 145 -2.96 2.23 4.63
N TYR A 146 -2.24 2.78 5.60
CA TYR A 146 -2.68 2.90 6.99
C TYR A 146 -2.37 4.28 7.55
N THR A 147 -2.60 4.48 8.85
CA THR A 147 -2.34 5.74 9.56
C THR A 147 -1.52 5.54 10.81
N ASN A 148 -0.68 6.52 11.14
CA ASN A 148 0.12 6.53 12.38
C ASN A 148 -0.55 7.40 13.45
N TYR A 149 -1.36 6.81 14.34
CA TYR A 149 -2.13 7.56 15.35
C TYR A 149 -1.25 8.37 16.32
N GLU A 150 -0.01 7.94 16.54
CA GLU A 150 1.02 8.63 17.30
C GLU A 150 1.51 9.94 16.65
N LEU A 151 1.35 10.08 15.33
CA LEU A 151 1.65 11.29 14.57
C LEU A 151 0.38 12.11 14.28
N MET A 152 -0.77 11.44 14.14
CA MET A 152 -2.03 12.11 13.81
C MET A 152 -2.66 12.84 15.01
N PHE A 153 -2.51 12.31 16.22
CA PHE A 153 -3.29 12.77 17.38
C PHE A 153 -2.41 13.02 18.61
N GLU A 154 -2.69 14.09 19.35
CA GLU A 154 -2.01 14.42 20.60
C GLU A 154 -2.15 13.29 21.65
N HIS A 155 -3.29 12.61 21.68
CA HIS A 155 -3.55 11.47 22.57
C HIS A 155 -3.02 10.13 22.03
N GLN A 156 -2.33 10.11 20.87
CA GLN A 156 -1.69 8.94 20.30
C GLN A 156 -2.63 7.73 20.17
N GLY A 157 -3.88 7.95 19.77
CA GLY A 157 -4.89 6.89 19.64
C GLY A 157 -5.50 6.35 20.93
N LYS A 158 -5.10 6.84 22.12
CA LYS A 158 -5.58 6.30 23.41
C LYS A 158 -7.02 6.69 23.77
N SER A 159 -7.49 7.84 23.24
CA SER A 159 -8.80 8.42 23.55
C SER A 159 -9.53 8.83 22.28
N MET A 160 -9.68 7.89 21.35
CA MET A 160 -10.31 8.14 20.04
C MET A 160 -11.73 8.69 20.19
N THR A 161 -12.09 9.60 19.28
CA THR A 161 -13.44 10.14 19.09
C THR A 161 -13.97 9.80 17.71
N ALA A 162 -15.25 10.08 17.45
CA ALA A 162 -15.83 9.94 16.12
C ALA A 162 -15.16 10.84 15.07
N ALA A 163 -14.70 12.04 15.47
CA ALA A 163 -13.99 12.94 14.56
C ALA A 163 -12.62 12.37 14.19
N ASP A 164 -11.92 11.76 15.15
CA ASP A 164 -10.62 11.10 14.92
C ASP A 164 -10.77 9.91 13.96
N VAL A 165 -11.79 9.07 14.17
CA VAL A 165 -12.08 7.95 13.25
C VAL A 165 -12.41 8.46 11.84
N GLN A 166 -13.18 9.53 11.71
CA GLN A 166 -13.47 10.13 10.39
C GLN A 166 -12.21 10.69 9.71
N TYR A 167 -11.30 11.30 10.48
CA TYR A 167 -10.03 11.81 9.97
C TYR A 167 -9.12 10.66 9.53
N ALA A 168 -8.98 9.61 10.36
CA ALA A 168 -8.22 8.41 10.03
C ALA A 168 -8.78 7.72 8.78
N GLN A 169 -10.10 7.48 8.71
CA GLN A 169 -10.76 6.90 7.54
C GLN A 169 -10.53 7.72 6.25
N ALA A 170 -10.52 9.05 6.35
CA ALA A 170 -10.25 9.96 5.24
C ALA A 170 -8.78 9.96 4.79
N ALA A 171 -7.84 9.51 5.63
CA ALA A 171 -6.43 9.43 5.31
C ALA A 171 -6.04 8.13 4.57
N HIS A 172 -6.91 7.11 4.57
CA HIS A 172 -6.72 5.87 3.81
C HIS A 172 -7.16 6.01 2.34
N GLY A 173 -6.91 4.98 1.54
CA GLY A 173 -7.50 4.82 0.22
C GLY A 173 -6.50 5.08 -0.90
N VAL A 174 -6.86 5.97 -1.83
CA VAL A 174 -6.04 6.34 -2.98
C VAL A 174 -6.05 7.84 -3.18
N SER A 175 -4.87 8.41 -3.43
CA SER A 175 -4.66 9.76 -3.91
C SER A 175 -4.33 9.72 -5.40
N VAL A 176 -5.16 10.37 -6.22
CA VAL A 176 -4.88 10.60 -7.65
C VAL A 176 -4.46 12.04 -7.80
N ILE A 177 -3.27 12.28 -8.36
CA ILE A 177 -2.71 13.62 -8.50
C ILE A 177 -2.25 13.88 -9.94
N THR A 178 -2.41 15.11 -10.38
CA THR A 178 -1.88 15.59 -11.66
C THR A 178 -0.44 16.04 -11.47
N LEU A 179 0.43 15.61 -12.38
CA LEU A 179 1.81 16.04 -12.46
C LEU A 179 2.02 16.85 -13.74
N THR A 180 2.76 17.95 -13.62
CA THR A 180 3.22 18.74 -14.76
C THR A 180 4.73 18.68 -14.86
N LYS A 181 5.24 18.54 -16.09
CA LYS A 181 6.68 18.53 -16.36
C LYS A 181 7.19 19.97 -16.38
N GLN A 182 8.23 20.21 -15.61
CA GLN A 182 8.93 21.49 -15.53
C GLN A 182 10.42 21.30 -15.86
N ALA A 183 11.18 22.39 -15.94
CA ALA A 183 12.60 22.33 -16.28
C ALA A 183 13.41 21.45 -15.31
N GLN A 184 13.01 21.40 -14.05
CA GLN A 184 13.63 20.61 -12.98
C GLN A 184 12.95 19.23 -12.75
N GLY A 185 12.07 18.81 -13.66
CA GLY A 185 11.36 17.54 -13.59
C GLY A 185 9.87 17.68 -13.28
N TRP A 186 9.22 16.58 -12.89
CA TRP A 186 7.79 16.55 -12.58
C TRP A 186 7.48 17.29 -11.28
N ARG A 187 6.34 17.99 -11.25
CA ARG A 187 5.80 18.67 -10.08
C ARG A 187 4.32 18.38 -9.93
N PHE A 188 3.86 18.27 -8.69
CA PHE A 188 2.44 18.22 -8.38
C PHE A 188 1.74 19.52 -8.81
N ASP A 189 0.63 19.40 -9.52
CA ASP A 189 -0.24 20.52 -9.90
C ASP A 189 -1.51 20.52 -9.04
N LYS A 190 -1.58 21.47 -8.10
CA LYS A 190 -2.72 21.68 -7.18
C LYS A 190 -4.01 22.10 -7.92
N ASN A 191 -3.90 22.63 -9.14
CA ASN A 191 -5.04 22.98 -10.00
C ASN A 191 -5.32 21.89 -11.05
N GLY A 192 -4.63 20.75 -10.94
CA GLY A 192 -4.72 19.65 -11.88
C GLY A 192 -6.11 19.04 -11.94
N ARG A 193 -6.63 18.91 -13.17
CA ARG A 193 -7.98 18.40 -13.43
C ARG A 193 -8.22 16.99 -12.88
N PHE A 194 -7.18 16.18 -12.73
CA PHE A 194 -7.32 14.77 -12.32
C PHE A 194 -7.21 14.56 -10.81
N ASN A 195 -7.00 15.63 -10.03
CA ASN A 195 -6.82 15.52 -8.58
C ASN A 195 -8.08 14.95 -7.92
N ARG A 196 -7.90 13.88 -7.14
CA ARG A 196 -9.00 13.18 -6.47
C ARG A 196 -8.50 12.41 -5.25
N ARG A 197 -9.32 12.42 -4.18
CA ARG A 197 -9.20 11.44 -3.10
C ARG A 197 -10.30 10.40 -3.19
N ILE A 198 -9.91 9.16 -2.93
CA ILE A 198 -10.78 8.01 -2.70
C ILE A 198 -10.40 7.51 -1.31
N ASP A 199 -11.38 7.34 -0.43
CA ASP A 199 -11.17 7.05 0.99
C ASP A 199 -12.04 5.87 1.47
N ALA A 200 -11.98 5.58 2.78
CA ALA A 200 -12.74 4.50 3.42
C ALA A 200 -14.27 4.70 3.38
N ASN A 201 -14.78 5.82 2.85
CA ASN A 201 -16.21 6.14 2.75
C ASN A 201 -16.68 6.44 1.31
N THR A 202 -15.79 6.39 0.32
CA THR A 202 -16.12 6.65 -1.08
C THR A 202 -17.00 5.53 -1.65
N PRO A 203 -18.18 5.79 -2.24
CA PRO A 203 -19.04 4.73 -2.76
C PRO A 203 -18.37 4.00 -3.92
N MET A 204 -18.45 2.67 -3.91
CA MET A 204 -17.84 1.78 -4.90
C MET A 204 -18.81 0.73 -5.36
N ARG A 205 -18.79 0.44 -6.65
CA ARG A 205 -19.60 -0.64 -7.23
C ARG A 205 -18.92 -1.99 -6.97
N ILE A 206 -19.69 -2.98 -6.57
CA ILE A 206 -19.25 -4.37 -6.55
C ILE A 206 -19.58 -4.99 -7.92
N SER A 207 -18.60 -5.64 -8.55
CA SER A 207 -18.76 -6.26 -9.86
C SER A 207 -18.06 -7.62 -9.93
N GLY A 208 -18.63 -8.53 -10.70
CA GLY A 208 -18.12 -9.88 -10.87
C GLY A 208 -19.02 -10.94 -10.21
N PRO A 209 -18.55 -12.20 -10.13
CA PRO A 209 -19.39 -13.34 -9.74
C PRO A 209 -20.02 -13.26 -8.35
N ALA A 210 -19.43 -12.52 -7.40
CA ALA A 210 -19.96 -12.42 -6.04
C ALA A 210 -20.95 -11.26 -5.86
N ARG A 211 -21.12 -10.38 -6.86
CA ARG A 211 -22.04 -9.23 -6.79
C ARG A 211 -23.45 -9.69 -6.41
N GLY A 212 -24.01 -9.09 -5.37
CA GLY A 212 -25.34 -9.36 -4.85
C GLY A 212 -25.52 -10.67 -4.10
N HIS A 213 -24.43 -11.42 -3.89
CA HIS A 213 -24.44 -12.59 -3.02
C HIS A 213 -24.84 -12.20 -1.60
N THR A 214 -25.55 -13.08 -0.88
CA THR A 214 -26.08 -12.81 0.47
C THR A 214 -25.02 -12.39 1.47
N LEU A 215 -23.79 -12.92 1.36
CA LEU A 215 -22.65 -12.52 2.20
C LEU A 215 -22.16 -11.08 1.94
N LEU A 216 -22.53 -10.44 0.83
CA LEU A 216 -22.21 -9.03 0.55
C LEU A 216 -23.34 -8.07 0.91
N GLN A 217 -24.48 -8.59 1.34
CA GLN A 217 -25.65 -7.78 1.70
C GLN A 217 -25.50 -7.29 3.13
N THR A 218 -25.72 -6.00 3.33
CA THR A 218 -25.71 -5.36 4.64
C THR A 218 -27.01 -4.61 4.88
N LYS A 219 -27.25 -4.13 6.10
CA LYS A 219 -28.43 -3.28 6.38
C LYS A 219 -28.49 -2.05 5.48
N ALA A 220 -27.34 -1.41 5.22
CA ALA A 220 -27.23 -0.21 4.40
C ALA A 220 -27.24 -0.51 2.88
N ASP A 221 -26.86 -1.73 2.48
CA ASP A 221 -26.93 -2.19 1.09
C ASP A 221 -27.53 -3.61 1.03
N PRO A 222 -28.87 -3.74 1.10
CA PRO A 222 -29.54 -5.04 1.07
C PRO A 222 -29.39 -5.76 -0.27
N LYS A 223 -28.91 -5.08 -1.32
CA LYS A 223 -28.67 -5.69 -2.63
C LYS A 223 -27.27 -6.27 -2.75
N GLY A 224 -26.30 -5.85 -1.93
CA GLY A 224 -24.92 -6.33 -1.98
C GLY A 224 -24.18 -5.90 -3.26
N GLU A 225 -24.46 -4.68 -3.73
CA GLU A 225 -23.99 -4.14 -5.01
C GLU A 225 -23.10 -2.89 -4.85
N ILE A 226 -23.15 -2.21 -3.71
CA ILE A 226 -22.42 -0.96 -3.44
C ILE A 226 -21.73 -1.05 -2.08
N ALA A 227 -20.40 -0.98 -2.05
CA ALA A 227 -19.59 -0.87 -0.83
C ALA A 227 -19.17 0.57 -0.57
N LEU A 228 -19.03 0.96 0.71
CA LEU A 228 -18.41 2.23 1.06
C LEU A 228 -16.92 2.02 1.32
N GLY A 229 -16.13 2.54 0.40
CA GLY A 229 -14.70 2.74 0.55
C GLY A 229 -13.81 1.57 0.19
N THR A 230 -12.52 1.89 0.27
CA THR A 230 -11.36 1.00 0.20
C THR A 230 -10.36 1.54 1.22
N PHE A 231 -9.66 0.65 1.90
CA PHE A 231 -8.68 0.98 2.95
C PHE A 231 -7.69 -0.17 3.09
N ASN A 232 -6.56 0.08 3.77
CA ASN A 232 -5.43 -0.83 3.81
C ASN A 232 -4.97 -1.19 2.39
N ASN A 233 -4.86 -0.14 1.58
CA ASN A 233 -4.46 -0.18 0.19
C ASN A 233 -2.93 -0.36 0.12
N CYS A 234 -2.45 -1.58 -0.10
CA CYS A 234 -1.03 -1.92 -0.06
C CYS A 234 -0.33 -1.56 -1.38
N ALA A 235 -0.21 -2.52 -2.29
CA ALA A 235 0.43 -2.34 -3.59
C ALA A 235 -0.57 -2.06 -4.73
N ASN A 236 -0.09 -2.14 -5.97
CA ASN A 236 -0.86 -1.71 -7.13
C ASN A 236 -0.63 -2.53 -8.39
N GLY A 237 -1.52 -2.32 -9.37
CA GLY A 237 -1.35 -2.75 -10.76
C GLY A 237 -1.75 -1.64 -11.74
N MET A 238 -1.12 -1.65 -12.92
CA MET A 238 -1.50 -0.77 -14.04
C MET A 238 -2.00 -1.65 -15.19
N THR A 239 -3.26 -1.44 -15.58
CA THR A 239 -3.82 -2.22 -16.68
C THR A 239 -3.40 -1.63 -18.03
N PRO A 240 -3.27 -2.45 -19.08
CA PRO A 240 -2.94 -1.95 -20.43
C PRO A 240 -4.07 -1.13 -21.06
N TRP A 241 -5.28 -1.14 -20.50
CA TRP A 241 -6.40 -0.28 -20.91
C TRP A 241 -6.48 1.02 -20.10
N GLY A 242 -5.46 1.33 -19.29
CA GLY A 242 -5.27 2.65 -18.69
C GLY A 242 -6.01 2.88 -17.36
N THR A 243 -6.35 1.82 -16.63
CA THR A 243 -6.90 1.90 -15.28
C THR A 243 -5.88 1.48 -14.22
N TYR A 244 -6.13 1.92 -12.99
CA TYR A 244 -5.33 1.61 -11.82
C TYR A 244 -6.01 0.51 -11.00
N LEU A 245 -5.24 -0.45 -10.52
CA LEU A 245 -5.66 -1.46 -9.57
C LEU A 245 -5.03 -1.14 -8.21
N THR A 246 -5.85 -1.00 -7.18
CA THR A 246 -5.43 -0.92 -5.78
C THR A 246 -5.86 -2.18 -5.04
N CYS A 247 -5.07 -2.63 -4.06
CA CYS A 247 -5.22 -3.92 -3.39
C CYS A 247 -5.49 -3.73 -1.90
N GLU A 248 -6.60 -4.28 -1.40
CA GLU A 248 -6.92 -4.30 0.03
C GLU A 248 -6.21 -5.48 0.72
N GLU A 249 -5.24 -5.21 1.60
CA GLU A 249 -4.40 -6.24 2.24
C GLU A 249 -4.92 -6.60 3.64
N ASN A 250 -4.52 -5.88 4.69
CA ASN A 250 -4.82 -6.16 6.11
C ASN A 250 -6.17 -5.60 6.55
N PHE A 251 -7.19 -5.72 5.70
CA PHE A 251 -8.53 -5.21 5.96
C PHE A 251 -9.18 -5.81 7.22
N ASN A 252 -8.74 -7.00 7.65
CA ASN A 252 -9.30 -7.72 8.79
C ASN A 252 -9.14 -6.98 10.12
N GLY A 253 -8.04 -6.23 10.30
CA GLY A 253 -7.73 -5.55 11.56
C GLY A 253 -8.62 -4.35 11.89
N TYR A 254 -9.41 -3.86 10.92
CA TYR A 254 -10.25 -2.68 11.07
C TYR A 254 -11.63 -2.97 11.67
N PHE A 255 -11.97 -4.24 11.83
CA PHE A 255 -13.24 -4.69 12.39
C PHE A 255 -13.07 -5.09 13.85
N GLY A 256 -14.11 -4.89 14.66
CA GLY A 256 -14.11 -5.25 16.07
C GLY A 256 -15.52 -5.25 16.64
N SER A 257 -15.65 -5.54 17.94
CA SER A 257 -16.92 -5.47 18.68
C SER A 257 -16.67 -5.54 20.18
N ASP A 258 -17.45 -4.80 20.97
CA ASP A 258 -17.48 -4.96 22.44
C ASP A 258 -18.44 -6.09 22.87
N ALA A 259 -19.36 -6.50 21.99
CA ALA A 259 -20.23 -7.65 22.21
C ALA A 259 -19.54 -8.94 21.73
N GLU A 260 -19.98 -10.08 22.27
CA GLU A 260 -19.52 -11.39 21.79
C GLU A 260 -19.90 -11.60 20.32
N VAL A 261 -18.91 -12.00 19.52
CA VAL A 261 -19.07 -12.31 18.09
C VAL A 261 -18.70 -13.77 17.88
N SER A 262 -19.58 -14.51 17.20
CA SER A 262 -19.31 -15.91 16.87
C SER A 262 -18.11 -16.00 15.92
N GLN A 263 -17.09 -16.74 16.35
CA GLN A 263 -15.89 -16.98 15.56
C GLN A 263 -16.16 -18.08 14.51
N SER A 264 -16.67 -17.69 13.35
CA SER A 264 -16.90 -18.62 12.23
C SER A 264 -15.58 -19.14 11.64
N ALA A 265 -15.61 -20.30 10.97
CA ALA A 265 -14.44 -20.83 10.26
C ALA A 265 -13.88 -19.84 9.21
N ASN A 266 -14.76 -19.04 8.57
CA ASN A 266 -14.35 -18.00 7.66
C ASN A 266 -13.63 -16.86 8.39
N PHE A 267 -14.18 -16.37 9.49
CA PHE A 267 -13.55 -15.30 10.27
C PHE A 267 -12.20 -15.73 10.82
N SER A 268 -12.09 -16.96 11.35
CA SER A 268 -10.80 -17.50 11.81
C SER A 268 -9.77 -17.57 10.70
N ARG A 269 -10.17 -17.97 9.48
CA ARG A 269 -9.24 -18.06 8.36
C ARG A 269 -8.70 -16.70 7.93
N TYR A 270 -9.48 -15.64 8.06
CA TYR A 270 -9.10 -14.29 7.66
C TYR A 270 -8.55 -13.44 8.81
N GLY A 271 -8.45 -13.99 10.03
CA GLY A 271 -8.02 -13.24 11.21
C GLY A 271 -8.99 -12.11 11.58
N ILE A 272 -10.30 -12.31 11.37
CA ILE A 272 -11.35 -11.37 11.79
C ILE A 272 -11.87 -11.84 13.15
N GLY A 273 -12.00 -10.92 14.11
CA GLY A 273 -12.49 -11.22 15.45
C GLY A 273 -13.00 -9.98 16.17
N ALA A 274 -13.58 -10.17 17.37
CA ALA A 274 -14.11 -9.06 18.17
C ALA A 274 -13.03 -8.12 18.70
N ALA A 275 -11.82 -8.63 18.93
CA ALA A 275 -10.70 -7.85 19.41
C ALA A 275 -10.23 -6.87 18.33
N ASP A 276 -10.35 -5.57 18.62
CA ASP A 276 -9.84 -4.49 17.77
C ASP A 276 -8.32 -4.48 17.74
N ALA A 277 -7.75 -4.22 16.56
CA ALA A 277 -6.29 -4.08 16.40
C ALA A 277 -5.76 -2.72 16.91
N GLY A 278 -6.61 -1.88 17.52
CA GLY A 278 -6.29 -0.57 18.04
C GLY A 278 -6.78 0.59 17.17
N TYR A 279 -7.57 0.32 16.12
CA TYR A 279 -8.11 1.37 15.25
C TYR A 279 -9.32 2.07 15.89
N SER A 280 -10.07 1.36 16.73
CA SER A 280 -11.30 1.82 17.39
C SER A 280 -12.43 2.28 16.45
N TRP A 281 -12.37 1.91 15.16
CA TRP A 281 -13.39 2.33 14.18
C TRP A 281 -14.78 1.81 14.55
N TYR A 282 -14.89 0.54 14.97
CA TYR A 282 -16.16 -0.10 15.34
C TYR A 282 -16.94 0.65 16.44
N ARG A 283 -16.24 1.39 17.31
CA ARG A 283 -16.85 2.15 18.41
C ARG A 283 -17.62 3.38 17.92
N PHE A 284 -17.22 3.94 16.78
CA PHE A 284 -17.73 5.21 16.26
C PHE A 284 -18.36 5.11 14.88
N ASP A 285 -18.14 4.00 14.16
CA ASP A 285 -18.78 3.64 12.91
C ASP A 285 -19.30 2.21 12.99
N GLN A 286 -20.63 2.07 13.05
CA GLN A 286 -21.32 0.79 13.22
C GLN A 286 -21.04 -0.21 12.10
N ARG A 287 -20.58 0.28 10.94
CA ARG A 287 -20.20 -0.55 9.80
C ARG A 287 -19.02 -1.46 10.12
N PHE A 288 -18.14 -1.04 11.02
CA PHE A 288 -16.99 -1.82 11.47
C PHE A 288 -17.27 -2.67 12.72
N ASP A 289 -18.47 -2.55 13.29
CA ASP A 289 -18.93 -3.35 14.44
C ASP A 289 -19.50 -4.68 13.96
N LEU A 290 -18.76 -5.76 14.21
CA LEU A 290 -19.11 -7.12 13.78
C LEU A 290 -20.42 -7.64 14.38
N ALA A 291 -20.82 -7.17 15.57
CA ALA A 291 -22.10 -7.56 16.17
C ALA A 291 -23.28 -6.83 15.51
N LYS A 292 -23.03 -5.68 14.88
CA LYS A 292 -24.06 -4.90 14.19
C LYS A 292 -24.13 -5.22 12.70
N GLU A 293 -22.98 -5.34 12.04
CA GLU A 293 -22.87 -5.53 10.59
C GLU A 293 -21.87 -6.65 10.21
N PRO A 294 -22.20 -7.93 10.52
CA PRO A 294 -21.27 -9.06 10.36
C PRO A 294 -20.90 -9.35 8.90
N ASN A 295 -21.66 -8.85 7.93
CA ASN A 295 -21.36 -9.04 6.51
C ASN A 295 -20.44 -7.96 5.92
N GLU A 296 -20.22 -6.86 6.65
CA GLU A 296 -19.35 -5.79 6.13
C GLU A 296 -17.92 -6.27 5.82
N PRO A 297 -17.25 -7.11 6.63
CA PRO A 297 -15.92 -7.62 6.29
C PRO A 297 -15.84 -8.39 4.96
N HIS A 298 -16.95 -8.96 4.48
CA HIS A 298 -16.97 -9.67 3.19
C HIS A 298 -16.91 -8.71 1.98
N ARG A 299 -17.21 -7.41 2.19
CA ARG A 299 -17.13 -6.34 1.17
C ARG A 299 -15.72 -5.75 1.04
N PHE A 300 -14.73 -6.29 1.76
CA PHE A 300 -13.31 -5.91 1.71
C PHE A 300 -12.39 -7.13 1.50
N GLY A 301 -11.13 -6.85 1.15
CA GLY A 301 -10.14 -7.84 0.73
C GLY A 301 -10.20 -8.10 -0.77
N TRP A 302 -10.53 -7.08 -1.56
CA TRP A 302 -10.67 -7.17 -3.01
C TRP A 302 -9.67 -6.26 -3.71
N VAL A 303 -9.31 -6.63 -4.95
CA VAL A 303 -8.75 -5.65 -5.89
C VAL A 303 -9.85 -4.67 -6.32
N VAL A 304 -9.55 -3.38 -6.25
CA VAL A 304 -10.42 -2.29 -6.68
C VAL A 304 -9.82 -1.62 -7.91
N GLU A 305 -10.62 -1.48 -8.97
CA GLU A 305 -10.23 -0.79 -10.20
C GLU A 305 -10.74 0.65 -10.20
N ILE A 306 -9.85 1.57 -10.55
CA ILE A 306 -10.06 3.02 -10.59
C ILE A 306 -9.68 3.53 -11.99
N ASP A 307 -10.51 4.39 -12.58
CA ASP A 307 -10.12 5.16 -13.76
C ASP A 307 -9.47 6.48 -13.33
N PRO A 308 -8.13 6.61 -13.41
CA PRO A 308 -7.44 7.82 -12.97
C PRO A 308 -7.70 9.03 -13.88
N LYS A 309 -8.17 8.81 -15.12
CA LYS A 309 -8.45 9.87 -16.09
C LYS A 309 -9.86 10.44 -15.94
N ASN A 310 -10.72 9.81 -15.13
CA ASN A 310 -12.09 10.26 -14.88
C ASN A 310 -12.34 10.41 -13.37
N PRO A 311 -12.16 11.63 -12.81
CA PRO A 311 -12.34 11.89 -11.38
C PRO A 311 -13.76 11.59 -10.85
N GLU A 312 -14.76 11.57 -11.72
CA GLU A 312 -16.16 11.29 -11.35
C GLU A 312 -16.50 9.79 -11.47
N ALA A 313 -15.62 8.97 -12.05
CA ALA A 313 -15.88 7.54 -12.21
C ALA A 313 -15.95 6.84 -10.85
N MET A 314 -17.01 6.08 -10.62
CA MET A 314 -17.14 5.26 -9.41
C MET A 314 -16.15 4.08 -9.46
N PRO A 315 -15.28 3.89 -8.44
CA PRO A 315 -14.39 2.73 -8.36
C PRO A 315 -15.16 1.40 -8.30
N VAL A 316 -14.51 0.32 -8.72
CA VAL A 316 -15.16 -1.00 -8.86
C VAL A 316 -14.38 -2.09 -8.14
N LYS A 317 -14.98 -2.72 -7.13
CA LYS A 317 -14.43 -3.94 -6.51
C LYS A 317 -14.60 -5.11 -7.48
N ARG A 318 -13.49 -5.77 -7.85
CA ARG A 318 -13.45 -6.82 -8.89
C ARG A 318 -13.45 -8.22 -8.28
N THR A 319 -14.63 -8.74 -7.98
CA THR A 319 -14.76 -9.99 -7.21
C THR A 319 -14.27 -11.24 -7.95
N ALA A 320 -14.10 -11.17 -9.27
CA ALA A 320 -13.56 -12.27 -10.07
C ALA A 320 -12.09 -12.57 -9.75
N LEU A 321 -11.35 -11.63 -9.13
CA LEU A 321 -9.95 -11.80 -8.74
C LEU A 321 -9.80 -12.48 -7.37
N GLY A 322 -10.90 -12.85 -6.72
CA GLY A 322 -10.90 -13.50 -5.42
C GLY A 322 -10.74 -12.53 -4.25
N ARG A 323 -11.03 -13.03 -3.04
CA ARG A 323 -10.96 -12.27 -1.79
C ARG A 323 -9.89 -12.84 -0.87
N PHE A 324 -8.89 -12.04 -0.54
CA PHE A 324 -7.82 -12.35 0.40
C PHE A 324 -7.10 -11.05 0.77
N LYS A 325 -5.99 -11.13 1.50
CA LYS A 325 -5.10 -9.99 1.72
C LYS A 325 -4.24 -9.82 0.46
N HIS A 326 -4.65 -8.95 -0.45
CA HIS A 326 -4.03 -8.77 -1.77
C HIS A 326 -2.76 -7.94 -1.71
#